data_AF-A0AAJ2JVE9-F1
#
_entry.id   AF-A0AAJ2JVE9-F1
#
_cell.length_a   1.000
_cell.length_b   1.000
_cell.length_c   1.000
_cell.angle_alpha   90.00
_cell.angle_beta   90.00
_cell.angle_gamma   90.00
#
_symmetry.space_group_name_H-M   'P 1'
#
loop_
_entity.id
_entity.type
_entity.pdbx_description
1 polymer ?
#
loop_
_entity_poly.entity_id
_entity_poly.type
_entity_poly.pdbx_seq_one_letter_code
_entity_poly.pdbx_strand_id
1 'polypeptide(L)'
;MKKAALLLAVVAISWLLAGCGQAVQHTYDKVNQVVTDYGKEKSINKEKVLLIVKEELYKLYDVQINDQEWNLICGFSKYFPNQEDTKSDEGHVAFIGTINGMEQRRGGISGFYGEVNLKTGELYKLGILRPSAEGNVRGDDTGELQVKARAFIVDRLQANERTLRILSEKGQDRGVFLFQDSDSGMRYWIQMHVEQQKVTLFKKWKYM
;
A
#
# COMPACT_ATOMS: atom_id res chain seq x y z
N MET A 1 36.45 50.66 21.60
CA MET A 1 35.51 49.63 22.12
C MET A 1 34.05 49.77 21.63
N LYS A 2 33.55 50.95 21.24
CA LYS A 2 32.12 51.13 20.87
C LYS A 2 31.68 50.61 19.48
N LYS A 3 32.61 50.38 18.54
CA LYS A 3 32.29 49.95 17.15
C LYS A 3 32.07 48.43 16.99
N ALA A 4 32.75 47.60 17.80
CA ALA A 4 32.64 46.14 17.72
C ALA A 4 31.30 45.61 18.28
N ALA A 5 30.77 46.24 19.33
CA ALA A 5 29.48 45.89 19.92
C ALA A 5 28.29 46.19 18.98
N LEU A 6 28.37 47.27 18.20
CA LEU A 6 27.34 47.63 17.22
C LEU A 6 27.28 46.62 16.06
N LEU A 7 28.44 46.16 15.59
CA LEU A 7 28.55 45.13 14.55
C LEU A 7 27.98 43.77 15.02
N LEU A 8 28.28 43.36 16.26
CA LEU A 8 27.73 42.13 16.85
C LEU A 8 26.21 42.19 17.03
N ALA A 9 25.67 43.35 17.44
CA ALA A 9 24.22 43.54 17.55
C ALA A 9 23.51 43.49 16.19
N VAL A 10 24.10 44.10 15.16
CA VAL A 10 23.55 44.06 13.79
C VAL A 10 23.59 42.64 13.23
N VAL A 11 24.68 41.89 13.44
CA VAL A 11 24.78 40.49 13.00
C VAL A 11 23.77 39.61 13.74
N ALA A 12 23.60 39.80 15.05
CA ALA A 12 22.63 39.05 15.84
C ALA A 12 21.17 39.32 15.40
N ILE A 13 20.82 40.58 15.13
CA ILE A 13 19.49 40.96 14.60
C ILE A 13 19.29 40.41 13.18
N SER A 14 20.33 40.43 12.34
CA SER A 14 20.28 39.88 10.98
C SER A 14 20.08 38.36 10.99
N TRP A 15 20.74 37.64 11.92
CA TRP A 15 20.56 36.20 12.13
C TRP A 15 19.18 35.86 12.71
N LEU A 16 18.66 36.69 13.61
CA LEU A 16 17.29 36.56 14.16
C LEU A 16 16.24 36.76 13.05
N LEU A 17 16.41 37.78 12.21
CA LEU A 17 15.51 38.05 11.09
C LEU A 17 15.63 36.99 9.98
N ALA A 18 16.83 36.50 9.69
CA ALA A 18 17.04 35.39 8.76
C ALA A 18 16.46 34.07 9.31
N GLY A 19 16.59 33.80 10.61
CA GLY A 19 16.00 32.65 11.29
C GLY A 19 14.47 32.71 11.34
N CYS A 20 13.90 33.90 11.58
CA CYS A 20 12.46 34.13 11.46
C CYS A 20 11.99 33.99 10.00
N GLY A 21 12.75 34.50 9.03
CA GLY A 21 12.47 34.35 7.60
C GLY A 21 12.48 32.88 7.15
N GLN A 22 13.47 32.10 7.60
CA GLN A 22 13.54 30.66 7.34
C GLN A 22 12.41 29.88 8.05
N ALA A 23 12.06 30.24 9.28
CA ALA A 23 10.95 29.62 10.00
C ALA A 23 9.59 29.92 9.35
N VAL A 24 9.38 31.16 8.88
CA VAL A 24 8.18 31.56 8.14
C VAL A 24 8.13 30.87 6.78
N GLN A 25 9.23 30.81 6.04
CA GLN A 25 9.31 30.11 4.76
C GLN A 25 9.01 28.60 4.94
N HIS A 26 9.64 27.96 5.92
CA HIS A 26 9.38 26.55 6.22
C HIS A 26 7.93 26.29 6.67
N THR A 27 7.33 27.22 7.41
CA THR A 27 5.90 27.11 7.78
C THR A 27 5.01 27.31 6.56
N TYR A 28 5.32 28.27 5.70
CA TYR A 28 4.62 28.51 4.44
C TYR A 28 4.71 27.29 3.51
N ASP A 29 5.90 26.73 3.34
CA ASP A 29 6.14 25.53 2.53
C ASP A 29 5.36 24.34 3.08
N LYS A 30 5.34 24.16 4.41
CA LYS A 30 4.51 23.14 5.07
C LYS A 30 3.02 23.36 4.83
N VAL A 31 2.52 24.58 4.97
CA VAL A 31 1.11 24.90 4.73
C VAL A 31 0.74 24.68 3.26
N ASN A 32 1.58 25.14 2.34
CA ASN A 32 1.39 24.95 0.90
C ASN A 32 1.41 23.47 0.53
N GLN A 33 2.31 22.69 1.13
CA GLN A 33 2.34 21.24 0.97
C GLN A 33 1.05 20.59 1.49
N VAL A 34 0.60 20.95 2.70
CA VAL A 34 -0.66 20.42 3.28
C VAL A 34 -1.87 20.77 2.40
N VAL A 35 -1.95 22.01 1.90
CA VAL A 35 -3.04 22.44 0.99
C VAL A 35 -2.98 21.68 -0.33
N THR A 36 -1.79 21.50 -0.90
CA THR A 36 -1.57 20.74 -2.12
C THR A 36 -1.96 19.28 -1.94
N ASP A 37 -1.53 18.64 -0.85
CA ASP A 37 -1.84 17.26 -0.53
C ASP A 37 -3.35 17.07 -0.27
N TYR A 38 -3.98 18.00 0.44
CA TYR A 38 -5.43 18.00 0.64
C TYR A 38 -6.20 18.16 -0.69
N GLY A 39 -5.74 19.04 -1.58
CA GLY A 39 -6.30 19.19 -2.92
C GLY A 39 -6.16 17.92 -3.77
N LYS A 40 -4.99 17.28 -3.73
CA LYS A 40 -4.76 15.96 -4.36
C LYS A 40 -5.71 14.91 -3.79
N GLU A 41 -5.92 14.85 -2.48
CA GLU A 41 -6.86 13.89 -1.88
C GLU A 41 -8.31 14.13 -2.30
N LYS A 42 -8.76 15.39 -2.37
CA LYS A 42 -10.14 15.73 -2.77
C LYS A 42 -10.42 15.47 -4.26
N SER A 43 -9.38 15.48 -5.09
CA SER A 43 -9.48 15.18 -6.52
C SER A 43 -9.41 13.69 -6.84
N ILE A 44 -9.24 12.80 -5.84
CA ILE A 44 -9.29 11.36 -6.06
C ILE A 44 -10.68 10.97 -6.56
N ASN A 45 -10.73 10.43 -7.78
CA ASN A 45 -11.94 9.82 -8.31
C ASN A 45 -12.14 8.44 -7.67
N LYS A 46 -12.94 8.40 -6.59
CA LYS A 46 -13.24 7.17 -5.84
C LYS A 46 -14.01 6.15 -6.66
N GLU A 47 -14.88 6.58 -7.59
CA GLU A 47 -15.63 5.67 -8.46
C GLU A 47 -14.68 4.91 -9.38
N LYS A 48 -13.68 5.61 -9.94
CA LYS A 48 -12.61 4.97 -10.72
C LYS A 48 -11.80 3.97 -9.89
N VAL A 49 -11.45 4.32 -8.65
CA VAL A 49 -10.77 3.37 -7.74
C VAL A 49 -11.66 2.14 -7.51
N LEU A 50 -12.93 2.34 -7.17
CA LEU A 50 -13.85 1.24 -6.89
C LEU A 50 -14.02 0.31 -8.08
N LEU A 51 -14.14 0.86 -9.29
CA LEU A 51 -14.24 0.09 -10.53
C LEU A 51 -13.01 -0.81 -10.74
N ILE A 52 -11.80 -0.23 -10.66
CA ILE A 52 -10.54 -0.98 -10.80
C ILE A 52 -10.47 -2.09 -9.75
N VAL A 53 -10.79 -1.76 -8.50
CA VAL A 53 -10.69 -2.73 -7.39
C VAL A 53 -11.71 -3.84 -7.53
N LYS A 54 -12.94 -3.55 -7.96
CA LYS A 54 -13.98 -4.55 -8.22
C LYS A 54 -13.56 -5.54 -9.31
N GLU A 55 -13.05 -5.04 -10.43
CA GLU A 55 -12.60 -5.87 -11.54
C GLU A 55 -11.45 -6.78 -11.11
N GLU A 56 -10.47 -6.24 -10.39
CA GLU A 56 -9.30 -6.99 -9.97
C GLU A 56 -9.57 -7.91 -8.76
N LEU A 57 -10.51 -7.60 -7.88
CA LEU A 57 -10.99 -8.55 -6.86
C LEU A 57 -11.59 -9.80 -7.52
N TYR A 58 -12.35 -9.64 -8.59
CA TYR A 58 -12.87 -10.77 -9.34
C TYR A 58 -11.75 -11.50 -10.08
N LYS A 59 -10.92 -10.78 -10.84
CA LYS A 59 -9.85 -11.38 -11.65
C LYS A 59 -8.77 -12.08 -10.83
N LEU A 60 -8.40 -11.56 -9.67
CA LEU A 60 -7.29 -12.07 -8.87
C LEU A 60 -7.76 -13.02 -7.78
N TYR A 61 -8.90 -12.74 -7.14
CA TYR A 61 -9.38 -13.50 -5.98
C TYR A 61 -10.69 -14.26 -6.21
N ASP A 62 -11.28 -14.15 -7.40
CA ASP A 62 -12.60 -14.68 -7.73
C ASP A 62 -13.69 -14.14 -6.77
N VAL A 63 -13.52 -12.90 -6.29
CA VAL A 63 -14.43 -12.21 -5.36
C VAL A 63 -15.28 -11.20 -6.12
N GLN A 64 -16.60 -11.33 -6.02
CA GLN A 64 -17.55 -10.35 -6.57
C GLN A 64 -18.07 -9.43 -5.46
N ILE A 65 -18.06 -8.13 -5.73
CA ILE A 65 -18.60 -7.09 -4.84
C ILE A 65 -19.62 -6.22 -5.58
N ASN A 66 -20.61 -5.71 -4.84
CA ASN A 66 -21.63 -4.78 -5.34
C ASN A 66 -21.31 -3.34 -4.91
N ASP A 67 -21.35 -2.38 -5.82
CA ASP A 67 -20.90 -0.99 -5.61
C ASP A 67 -21.66 -0.27 -4.48
N GLN A 68 -22.89 -0.69 -4.18
CA GLN A 68 -23.76 -0.05 -3.18
C GLN A 68 -23.45 -0.47 -1.73
N GLU A 69 -22.69 -1.54 -1.55
CA GLU A 69 -22.50 -2.17 -0.24
C GLU A 69 -21.21 -1.77 0.46
N TRP A 70 -20.31 -1.06 -0.24
CA TRP A 70 -18.97 -0.77 0.24
C TRP A 70 -18.73 0.72 0.43
N ASN A 71 -18.23 1.08 1.61
CA ASN A 71 -17.67 2.39 1.85
C ASN A 71 -16.19 2.38 1.49
N LEU A 72 -15.80 3.17 0.48
CA LEU A 72 -14.43 3.28 0.02
C LEU A 72 -13.78 4.56 0.55
N ILE A 73 -12.69 4.39 1.29
CA ILE A 73 -11.81 5.47 1.73
C ILE A 73 -10.51 5.40 0.91
N CYS A 74 -10.04 6.56 0.45
CA CYS A 74 -8.84 6.68 -0.37
C CYS A 74 -7.94 7.83 0.12
N GLY A 75 -6.65 7.74 -0.16
CA GLY A 75 -5.68 8.81 0.09
C GLY A 75 -4.29 8.49 -0.46
N PHE A 76 -3.51 9.52 -0.75
CA PHE A 76 -2.11 9.37 -1.21
C PHE A 76 -1.13 9.12 -0.06
N SER A 77 -1.49 9.58 1.15
CA SER A 77 -0.62 9.56 2.34
C SER A 77 -1.31 8.95 3.55
N LYS A 78 -2.41 8.23 3.34
CA LYS A 78 -3.17 7.58 4.41
C LYS A 78 -2.60 6.22 4.74
N TYR A 79 -2.27 6.07 6.01
CA TYR A 79 -2.12 4.77 6.64
C TYR A 79 -3.49 4.28 7.10
N PHE A 80 -3.85 3.06 6.74
CA PHE A 80 -5.07 2.42 7.22
C PHE A 80 -4.70 1.26 8.15
N PRO A 81 -5.44 1.07 9.27
CA PRO A 81 -5.29 -0.12 10.09
C PRO A 81 -5.40 -1.39 9.23
N ASN A 82 -4.53 -2.37 9.48
CA ASN A 82 -4.38 -3.62 8.71
C ASN A 82 -3.68 -3.50 7.34
N GLN A 83 -3.18 -2.32 6.98
CA GLN A 83 -2.16 -2.20 5.94
C GLN A 83 -0.77 -2.29 6.55
N GLU A 84 0.18 -2.89 5.81
CA GLU A 84 1.60 -2.75 6.14
C GLU A 84 1.98 -1.27 6.35
N ASP A 85 2.88 -1.02 7.31
CA ASP A 85 3.42 0.30 7.66
C ASP A 85 4.44 0.81 6.62
N THR A 86 4.01 0.83 5.36
CA THR A 86 4.79 1.36 4.23
C THR A 86 4.02 2.49 3.61
N LYS A 87 4.66 3.66 3.49
CA LYS A 87 4.13 4.76 2.67
C LYS A 87 3.93 4.27 1.24
N SER A 88 2.82 4.68 0.63
CA SER A 88 2.58 4.44 -0.80
C SER A 88 3.60 5.17 -1.64
N ASP A 89 3.91 4.59 -2.80
CA ASP A 89 4.83 5.22 -3.74
C ASP A 89 4.21 6.49 -4.35
N GLU A 90 5.05 7.39 -4.86
CA GLU A 90 4.59 8.65 -5.40
C GLU A 90 3.59 8.44 -6.56
N GLY A 91 2.42 9.07 -6.46
CA GLY A 91 1.36 8.96 -7.45
C GLY A 91 0.45 7.75 -7.27
N HIS A 92 0.69 6.91 -6.27
CA HIS A 92 -0.21 5.83 -5.90
C HIS A 92 -1.23 6.27 -4.85
N VAL A 93 -2.44 5.74 -4.98
CA VAL A 93 -3.55 5.96 -4.04
C VAL A 93 -3.74 4.71 -3.22
N ALA A 94 -3.54 4.81 -1.92
CA ALA A 94 -3.96 3.80 -0.97
C ALA A 94 -5.48 3.84 -0.81
N PHE A 95 -6.09 2.67 -0.68
CA PHE A 95 -7.52 2.55 -0.42
C PHE A 95 -7.85 1.45 0.58
N ILE A 96 -8.99 1.61 1.24
CA ILE A 96 -9.65 0.58 2.04
C ILE A 96 -11.15 0.63 1.78
N GLY A 97 -11.72 -0.53 1.47
CA GLY A 97 -13.15 -0.77 1.35
C GLY A 97 -13.66 -1.58 2.53
N THR A 98 -14.72 -1.11 3.18
CA THR A 98 -15.40 -1.83 4.27
C THR A 98 -16.89 -1.91 3.98
N ILE A 99 -17.56 -2.98 4.43
CA ILE A 99 -19.01 -3.16 4.22
C ILE A 99 -19.80 -2.11 5.01
N ASN A 100 -20.84 -1.56 4.39
CA ASN A 100 -21.82 -0.69 5.03
C ASN A 100 -22.64 -1.50 6.05
N GLY A 101 -22.43 -1.20 7.34
CA GLY A 101 -23.01 -1.95 8.46
C GLY A 101 -22.08 -3.05 8.94
N MET A 102 -21.55 -2.89 10.16
CA MET A 102 -20.49 -3.74 10.73
C MET A 102 -20.88 -5.23 10.92
N GLU A 103 -22.15 -5.59 10.72
CA GLU A 103 -22.68 -6.92 11.06
C GLU A 103 -22.87 -7.86 9.85
N GLN A 104 -22.82 -7.37 8.61
CA GLN A 104 -23.01 -8.23 7.43
C GLN A 104 -21.66 -8.65 6.84
N ARG A 105 -21.17 -9.84 7.22
CA ARG A 105 -20.09 -10.51 6.50
C ARG A 105 -20.68 -11.17 5.26
N ARG A 106 -20.25 -10.77 4.06
CA ARG A 106 -20.66 -11.42 2.80
C ARG A 106 -19.49 -12.19 2.21
N GLY A 107 -19.73 -13.45 1.83
CA GLY A 107 -18.71 -14.29 1.19
C GLY A 107 -17.46 -14.57 2.03
N GLY A 108 -17.52 -14.38 3.36
CA GLY A 108 -16.39 -14.59 4.27
C GLY A 108 -15.33 -13.48 4.27
N ILE A 109 -15.58 -12.34 3.61
CA ILE A 109 -14.72 -11.15 3.66
C ILE A 109 -15.41 -10.03 4.45
N SER A 110 -14.62 -9.27 5.21
CA SER A 110 -15.05 -8.09 5.97
C SER A 110 -14.58 -6.77 5.36
N GLY A 111 -13.66 -6.84 4.40
CA GLY A 111 -12.93 -5.69 3.91
C GLY A 111 -12.02 -6.04 2.74
N PHE A 112 -11.54 -5.01 2.04
CA PHE A 112 -10.41 -5.11 1.13
C PHE A 112 -9.58 -3.82 1.21
N TYR A 113 -8.33 -3.89 0.81
CA TYR A 113 -7.45 -2.75 0.83
C TYR A 113 -6.33 -2.90 -0.18
N GLY A 114 -5.69 -1.81 -0.56
CA GLY A 114 -4.64 -1.89 -1.55
C GLY A 114 -4.08 -0.55 -1.98
N GLU A 115 -3.34 -0.58 -3.07
CA GLU A 115 -2.65 0.56 -3.65
C GLU A 115 -2.76 0.51 -5.18
N VAL A 116 -3.25 1.60 -5.76
CA VAL A 116 -3.51 1.74 -7.19
C VAL A 116 -2.81 2.98 -7.75
N ASN A 117 -2.25 2.89 -8.95
CA ASN A 117 -1.82 4.05 -9.70
C ASN A 117 -2.99 4.55 -10.57
N LEU A 118 -3.55 5.71 -10.25
CA LEU A 118 -4.72 6.22 -10.96
C LEU A 118 -4.47 6.62 -12.42
N LYS A 119 -3.21 6.86 -12.80
CA LYS A 119 -2.85 7.19 -14.19
C LYS A 119 -2.89 5.95 -15.06
N THR A 120 -2.31 4.85 -14.59
CA THR A 120 -2.22 3.59 -15.35
C THR A 120 -3.39 2.64 -15.10
N GLY A 121 -4.10 2.82 -13.98
CA GLY A 121 -5.10 1.87 -13.49
C GLY A 121 -4.50 0.62 -12.85
N GLU A 122 -3.17 0.54 -12.72
CA GLU A 122 -2.48 -0.64 -12.23
C GLU A 122 -2.55 -0.76 -10.70
N LEU A 123 -2.87 -1.97 -10.22
CA LEU A 123 -2.78 -2.32 -8.80
C LEU A 123 -1.38 -2.83 -8.45
N TYR A 124 -0.77 -2.20 -7.46
CA TYR A 124 0.50 -2.62 -6.88
C TYR A 124 0.28 -3.45 -5.62
N LYS A 125 -0.87 -3.30 -4.97
CA LYS A 125 -1.24 -4.03 -3.77
C LYS A 125 -2.74 -4.26 -3.74
N LEU A 126 -3.17 -5.46 -3.38
CA LEU A 126 -4.57 -5.73 -3.05
C LEU A 126 -4.62 -6.89 -2.05
N GLY A 127 -5.26 -6.64 -0.92
CA GLY A 127 -5.52 -7.62 0.13
C GLY A 127 -7.01 -7.68 0.48
N ILE A 128 -7.44 -8.86 0.90
CA ILE A 128 -8.78 -9.11 1.42
C ILE A 128 -8.71 -9.28 2.94
N LEU A 129 -9.56 -8.56 3.65
CA LEU A 129 -9.75 -8.74 5.09
C LEU A 129 -10.73 -9.87 5.28
N ARG A 130 -10.29 -10.92 5.97
CA ARG A 130 -11.13 -12.03 6.43
C ARG A 130 -11.08 -12.07 7.96
N PRO A 131 -12.16 -12.48 8.64
CA PRO A 131 -12.08 -12.82 10.05
C PRO A 131 -11.00 -13.89 10.23
N SER A 132 -9.99 -13.61 11.04
CA SER A 132 -8.84 -14.50 11.22
C SER A 132 -9.27 -15.82 11.87
N ALA A 133 -8.91 -16.93 11.24
CA ALA A 133 -8.54 -18.13 11.98
C ALA A 133 -7.03 -18.02 12.24
N GLU A 134 -6.65 -17.89 13.50
CA GLU A 134 -5.23 -17.88 13.91
C GLU A 134 -4.67 -19.29 13.73
N GLY A 135 -4.18 -19.60 12.53
CA GLY A 135 -3.54 -20.88 12.22
C GLY A 135 -2.09 -20.66 11.79
N ASN A 136 -1.14 -21.31 12.48
CA ASN A 136 0.24 -21.42 12.01
C ASN A 136 0.34 -22.49 10.91
N VAL A 137 1.27 -22.33 9.97
CA VAL A 137 1.57 -23.33 8.93
C VAL A 137 2.17 -24.57 9.59
N ARG A 138 1.64 -25.76 9.27
CA ARG A 138 2.31 -27.03 9.59
C ARG A 138 3.43 -27.25 8.58
N GLY A 139 4.58 -27.76 9.01
CA GLY A 139 5.79 -27.87 8.18
C GLY A 139 5.55 -28.45 6.77
N ASP A 140 4.68 -29.47 6.66
CA ASP A 140 4.35 -30.15 5.41
C ASP A 140 3.52 -29.29 4.43
N ASP A 141 2.78 -28.29 4.92
CA ASP A 141 1.91 -27.43 4.10
C ASP A 141 2.69 -26.29 3.43
N THR A 142 3.90 -25.98 3.90
CA THR A 142 4.68 -24.82 3.47
C THR A 142 5.04 -24.90 1.98
N GLY A 143 5.47 -26.08 1.52
CA GLY A 143 5.82 -26.32 0.12
C GLY A 143 4.62 -26.18 -0.81
N GLU A 144 3.45 -26.69 -0.40
CA GLU A 144 2.22 -26.56 -1.17
C GLU A 144 1.78 -25.09 -1.29
N LEU A 145 1.82 -24.34 -0.17
CA LEU A 145 1.50 -22.92 -0.15
C LEU A 145 2.43 -22.10 -1.05
N GLN A 146 3.73 -22.42 -1.06
CA GLN A 146 4.70 -21.77 -1.94
C GLN A 146 4.37 -22.01 -3.42
N VAL A 147 4.02 -23.25 -3.80
CA VAL A 147 3.63 -23.59 -5.18
C VAL A 147 2.38 -22.79 -5.59
N LYS A 148 1.38 -22.69 -4.72
CA LYS A 148 0.17 -21.89 -4.98
C LYS A 148 0.45 -20.39 -5.09
N ALA A 149 1.32 -19.86 -4.24
CA ALA A 149 1.75 -18.46 -4.32
C ALA A 149 2.49 -18.18 -5.64
N ARG A 150 3.36 -19.10 -6.08
CA ARG A 150 4.07 -19.01 -7.37
C ARG A 150 3.08 -19.03 -8.53
N ALA A 151 2.15 -19.99 -8.54
CA ALA A 151 1.12 -20.11 -9.57
C ALA A 151 0.26 -18.84 -9.67
N PHE A 152 -0.13 -18.26 -8.53
CA PHE A 152 -0.85 -16.98 -8.52
C PHE A 152 -0.07 -15.85 -9.22
N ILE A 153 1.23 -15.72 -8.97
CA ILE A 153 2.07 -14.69 -9.62
C ILE A 153 2.14 -14.92 -11.14
N VAL A 154 2.27 -16.16 -11.57
CA VAL A 154 2.36 -16.51 -13.00
C VAL A 154 1.00 -16.31 -13.69
N ASP A 155 -0.06 -16.89 -13.14
CA ASP A 155 -1.36 -16.98 -13.81
C ASP A 155 -2.17 -15.69 -13.69
N ARG A 156 -2.19 -15.09 -12.49
CA ARG A 156 -3.06 -13.94 -12.18
C ARG A 156 -2.31 -12.61 -12.33
N LEU A 157 -1.03 -12.57 -11.96
CA LEU A 157 -0.17 -11.38 -12.14
C LEU A 157 0.65 -11.39 -13.43
N GLN A 158 0.53 -12.45 -14.26
CA GLN A 158 1.14 -12.57 -15.58
C GLN A 158 2.67 -12.44 -15.59
N ALA A 159 3.34 -12.88 -14.52
CA ALA A 159 4.80 -12.88 -14.47
C ALA A 159 5.41 -14.05 -15.25
N ASN A 160 6.67 -13.91 -15.66
CA ASN A 160 7.39 -14.98 -16.34
C ASN A 160 7.84 -16.07 -15.33
N GLU A 161 7.27 -17.26 -15.45
CA GLU A 161 7.58 -18.38 -14.55
C GLU A 161 9.07 -18.77 -14.57
N ARG A 162 9.74 -18.69 -15.74
CA ARG A 162 11.13 -19.17 -15.89
C ARG A 162 12.13 -18.35 -15.11
N THR A 163 11.80 -17.09 -14.84
CA THR A 163 12.69 -16.09 -14.24
C THR A 163 12.26 -15.74 -12.83
N LEU A 164 11.11 -16.26 -12.39
CA LEU A 164 10.59 -16.11 -11.04
C LEU A 164 11.33 -17.03 -10.06
N ARG A 165 11.95 -16.42 -9.04
CA ARG A 165 12.72 -17.10 -7.99
C ARG A 165 12.23 -16.67 -6.62
N ILE A 166 12.28 -17.57 -5.64
CA ILE A 166 12.01 -17.23 -4.25
C ILE A 166 13.22 -16.50 -3.64
N LEU A 167 12.96 -15.46 -2.87
CA LEU A 167 13.99 -14.63 -2.23
C LEU A 167 14.22 -14.95 -0.75
N SER A 168 13.23 -15.51 -0.07
CA SER A 168 13.33 -15.75 1.38
C SER A 168 12.44 -16.88 1.84
N GLU A 169 12.96 -17.63 2.80
CA GLU A 169 12.22 -18.62 3.60
C GLU A 169 11.61 -17.99 4.87
N LYS A 170 11.96 -16.74 5.18
CA LYS A 170 11.47 -16.03 6.36
C LYS A 170 10.00 -15.67 6.21
N GLY A 171 9.17 -16.06 7.18
CA GLY A 171 7.73 -15.78 7.19
C GLY A 171 6.89 -16.84 6.48
N GLN A 172 7.51 -17.87 5.90
CA GLN A 172 6.79 -18.99 5.28
C GLN A 172 5.95 -19.76 6.30
N ASP A 173 6.41 -19.83 7.55
CA ASP A 173 5.68 -20.35 8.72
C ASP A 173 4.35 -19.62 9.00
N ARG A 174 4.22 -18.41 8.45
CA ARG A 174 3.03 -17.54 8.51
C ARG A 174 2.32 -17.42 7.15
N GLY A 175 2.67 -18.26 6.19
CA GLY A 175 2.11 -18.24 4.84
C GLY A 175 2.56 -17.04 4.00
N VAL A 176 3.70 -16.43 4.31
CA VAL A 176 4.23 -15.26 3.60
C VAL A 176 5.40 -15.68 2.71
N PHE A 177 5.35 -15.30 1.44
CA PHE A 177 6.33 -15.68 0.42
C PHE A 177 6.80 -14.45 -0.37
N LEU A 178 8.11 -14.34 -0.57
CA LEU A 178 8.73 -13.26 -1.34
C LEU A 178 9.42 -13.83 -2.58
N PHE A 179 9.06 -13.31 -3.76
CA PHE A 179 9.62 -13.71 -5.04
C PHE A 179 10.22 -12.52 -5.79
N GLN A 180 11.10 -12.81 -6.75
CA GLN A 180 11.63 -11.85 -7.70
C GLN A 180 11.67 -12.48 -9.09
N ASP A 181 11.18 -11.72 -10.07
CA ASP A 181 11.41 -11.98 -11.48
C ASP A 181 12.72 -11.28 -11.91
N SER A 182 13.70 -12.07 -12.32
CA SER A 182 15.02 -11.54 -12.72
C SER A 182 14.99 -10.73 -14.02
N ASP A 183 14.03 -10.97 -14.91
CA ASP A 183 13.97 -10.29 -16.22
C ASP A 183 13.39 -8.89 -16.07
N SER A 184 12.27 -8.78 -15.36
CA SER A 184 11.58 -7.50 -15.15
C SER A 184 12.14 -6.70 -13.97
N GLY A 185 12.88 -7.35 -13.06
CA GLY A 185 13.28 -6.77 -11.78
C GLY A 185 12.12 -6.59 -10.80
N MET A 186 10.94 -7.15 -11.12
CA MET A 186 9.75 -7.06 -10.28
C MET A 186 9.88 -8.00 -9.07
N ARG A 187 9.55 -7.50 -7.89
CA ARG A 187 9.40 -8.28 -6.67
C ARG A 187 7.92 -8.47 -6.36
N TYR A 188 7.61 -9.62 -5.77
CA TYR A 188 6.26 -10.01 -5.38
C TYR A 188 6.27 -10.50 -3.96
N TRP A 189 5.43 -9.92 -3.13
CA TRP A 189 5.18 -10.39 -1.77
C TRP A 189 3.75 -10.90 -1.70
N ILE A 190 3.60 -12.18 -1.39
CA ILE A 190 2.33 -12.91 -1.39
C ILE A 190 2.06 -13.43 0.02
N GLN A 191 0.89 -13.14 0.55
CA GLN A 191 0.39 -13.73 1.78
C GLN A 191 -0.73 -14.72 1.46
N MET A 192 -0.65 -15.89 2.08
CA MET A 192 -1.59 -16.99 1.98
C MET A 192 -2.39 -17.11 3.28
N HIS A 193 -3.69 -17.38 3.16
CA HIS A 193 -4.45 -17.99 4.25
C HIS A 193 -4.07 -19.46 4.33
N VAL A 194 -3.47 -19.86 5.45
CA VAL A 194 -2.92 -21.21 5.64
C VAL A 194 -4.00 -22.29 5.49
N GLU A 195 -5.05 -22.22 6.31
CA GLU A 195 -6.08 -23.28 6.33
C GLU A 195 -6.89 -23.39 5.02
N GLN A 196 -7.14 -22.26 4.37
CA GLN A 196 -7.90 -22.22 3.10
C GLN A 196 -6.99 -22.40 1.89
N GLN A 197 -5.67 -22.36 2.07
CA GLN A 197 -4.64 -22.38 1.04
C GLN A 197 -4.93 -21.41 -0.12
N LYS A 198 -5.42 -20.21 0.20
CA LYS A 198 -5.77 -19.15 -0.77
C LYS A 198 -4.92 -17.91 -0.55
N VAL A 199 -4.56 -17.22 -1.63
CA VAL A 199 -3.91 -15.91 -1.54
C VAL A 199 -4.90 -14.94 -0.88
N THR A 200 -4.43 -14.19 0.12
CA THR A 200 -5.19 -13.13 0.78
C THR A 200 -4.64 -11.75 0.48
N LEU A 201 -3.40 -11.66 0.02
CA LEU A 201 -2.77 -10.39 -0.28
C LEU A 201 -1.60 -10.59 -1.23
N PHE A 202 -1.47 -9.68 -2.18
CA PHE A 202 -0.25 -9.49 -2.94
C PHE A 202 0.21 -8.05 -2.85
N LYS A 203 1.52 -7.86 -2.99
CA LYS A 203 2.17 -6.60 -3.28
C LYS A 203 3.24 -6.83 -4.34
N LYS A 204 3.34 -5.95 -5.33
CA LYS A 204 4.40 -5.96 -6.34
C LYS A 204 5.07 -4.60 -6.45
N TRP A 205 6.39 -4.61 -6.67
CA TRP A 205 7.18 -3.38 -6.84
C TRP A 205 8.46 -3.69 -7.62
N LYS A 206 8.99 -2.70 -8.32
CA LYS A 206 10.25 -2.85 -9.04
C LYS A 206 11.41 -2.63 -8.07
N TYR A 207 12.38 -3.54 -8.05
CA TYR A 207 13.64 -3.30 -7.35
C TYR A 207 14.48 -2.33 -8.21
N MET A 208 14.85 -1.19 -7.62
CA MET A 208 15.76 -0.21 -8.22
C MET A 208 17.22 -0.63 -8.05
#